data_AF-A0A090QVX6-F1
#
_entry.id   AF-A0A090QVX6-F1
#
_cell.length_a   1.000
_cell.length_b   1.000
_cell.length_c   1.000
_cell.angle_alpha   90.00
_cell.angle_beta   90.00
_cell.angle_gamma   90.00
#
_symmetry.space_group_name_H-M   'P 1'
#
loop_
_entity.id
_entity.type
_entity.pdbx_description
1 polymer ?
#
loop_
_entity_poly.entity_id
_entity_poly.type
_entity_poly.pdbx_seq_one_letter_code
_entity_poly.pdbx_strand_id
1 'polypeptide(L)'
;MHVETLYGPVNTTVFDRARTIQLLICDVDGVFSDGRIYMGNDGEELKTFHTRDGYGIKCLMAAGVEVAIITGRQSAIVENRMKALGITHVYQGQDNKVAAYEAICRSLAIAPAHTATSVMI
;
A
#
# COMPACT_ATOMS: atom_id res chain seq x y z
N MET A 1 -12.92 24.92 1.81
CA MET A 1 -13.70 24.49 0.62
C MET A 1 -13.63 22.97 0.53
N HIS A 2 -14.65 22.34 -0.06
CA HIS A 2 -14.73 20.88 -0.21
C HIS A 2 -14.98 20.51 -1.67
N VAL A 3 -14.59 19.30 -2.05
CA VAL A 3 -14.87 18.67 -3.33
C VAL A 3 -15.71 17.42 -3.04
N GLU A 4 -16.83 17.26 -3.74
CA GLU A 4 -17.67 16.07 -3.63
C GLU A 4 -17.02 14.86 -4.31
N THR A 5 -17.05 13.71 -3.66
CA THR A 5 -16.52 12.44 -4.18
C THR A 5 -17.54 11.32 -4.01
N LEU A 6 -17.29 10.14 -4.59
CA LEU A 6 -18.15 8.96 -4.40
C LEU A 6 -18.22 8.48 -2.95
N TYR A 7 -17.29 8.92 -2.09
CA TYR A 7 -17.20 8.56 -0.68
C TYR A 7 -17.59 9.73 0.25
N GLY A 8 -18.15 10.82 -0.31
CA GLY A 8 -18.54 12.03 0.40
C GLY A 8 -17.57 13.22 0.19
N PRO A 9 -17.81 14.35 0.86
CA PRO A 9 -17.02 15.56 0.68
C PRO A 9 -15.60 15.41 1.26
N VAL A 10 -14.60 15.85 0.50
CA VAL A 10 -13.18 15.88 0.90
C VAL A 10 -12.68 17.32 0.89
N ASN A 11 -11.81 17.69 1.83
CA ASN A 11 -11.20 19.02 1.88
C ASN A 11 -10.38 19.27 0.59
N THR A 12 -10.52 20.45 -0.02
CA THR A 12 -9.81 20.81 -1.26
C THR A 12 -8.30 20.61 -1.15
N THR A 13 -7.69 20.90 -0.01
CA THR A 13 -6.25 20.69 0.23
C THR A 13 -5.84 19.23 0.11
N VAL A 14 -6.68 18.29 0.58
CA VAL A 14 -6.41 16.84 0.45
C VAL A 14 -6.57 16.41 -1.01
N PHE A 15 -7.61 16.90 -1.67
CA PHE A 15 -7.84 16.64 -3.09
C PHE A 15 -6.67 17.10 -3.96
N ASP A 16 -6.15 18.31 -3.72
CA ASP A 16 -5.03 18.87 -4.47
C ASP A 16 -3.72 18.12 -4.21
N ARG A 17 -3.48 17.68 -2.96
CA ARG A 17 -2.33 16.81 -2.64
C ARG A 17 -2.42 15.46 -3.34
N ALA A 18 -3.61 14.85 -3.41
CA ALA A 18 -3.79 13.57 -4.07
C ALA A 18 -3.46 13.61 -5.57
N ARG A 19 -3.66 14.75 -6.23
CA ARG A 19 -3.39 14.94 -7.67
C ARG A 19 -1.91 14.86 -8.03
N THR A 20 -1.01 15.09 -7.09
CA THR A 20 0.44 15.13 -7.34
C THR A 20 1.14 13.86 -6.86
N ILE A 21 0.40 12.85 -6.40
CA ILE A 21 0.97 11.59 -5.92
C ILE A 21 1.51 10.78 -7.10
N GLN A 22 2.75 10.33 -6.94
CA GLN A 22 3.47 9.47 -7.87
C GLN A 22 3.79 8.11 -7.25
N LEU A 23 3.71 8.00 -5.92
CA LEU A 23 3.97 6.76 -5.17
C LEU A 23 2.92 6.55 -4.07
N LEU A 24 2.31 5.37 -4.04
CA LEU A 24 1.48 4.89 -2.95
C LEU A 24 2.19 3.75 -2.21
N ILE A 25 2.44 3.95 -0.92
CA ILE A 25 3.03 2.94 -0.03
C ILE A 25 1.97 2.44 0.94
N CYS A 26 1.77 1.13 1.00
CA CYS A 26 0.78 0.52 1.87
C CYS A 26 1.41 -0.45 2.87
N ASP A 27 0.86 -0.46 4.08
CA ASP A 27 0.97 -1.62 4.96
C ASP A 27 0.05 -2.74 4.45
N VAL A 28 0.19 -3.94 5.01
CA VAL A 28 -0.67 -5.07 4.69
C VAL A 28 -1.77 -5.25 5.74
N ASP A 29 -1.37 -5.48 6.99
CA ASP A 29 -2.29 -5.89 8.04
C ASP A 29 -3.10 -4.71 8.57
N GLY A 30 -4.43 -4.79 8.40
CA GLY A 30 -5.36 -3.70 8.73
C GLY A 30 -5.51 -2.64 7.63
N VAL A 31 -4.84 -2.81 6.49
CA VAL A 31 -4.96 -1.95 5.30
C VAL A 31 -5.49 -2.75 4.12
N PHE A 32 -4.71 -3.74 3.64
CA PHE A 32 -5.13 -4.66 2.59
C PHE A 32 -5.95 -5.84 3.12
N SER A 33 -5.77 -6.17 4.41
CA SER A 33 -6.55 -7.16 5.14
C SER A 33 -7.44 -6.49 6.19
N ASP A 34 -8.35 -7.26 6.76
CA ASP A 34 -9.15 -6.84 7.93
C ASP A 34 -8.35 -6.87 9.25
N GLY A 35 -7.02 -7.02 9.19
CA GLY A 35 -6.11 -7.08 10.34
C GLY A 35 -6.09 -8.43 11.05
N ARG A 36 -6.87 -9.42 10.59
CA ARG A 36 -6.88 -10.76 11.19
C ARG A 36 -5.80 -11.64 10.59
N ILE A 37 -5.24 -12.50 11.45
CA ILE A 37 -4.35 -13.58 11.07
C ILE A 37 -5.03 -14.88 11.48
N TYR A 38 -5.31 -15.74 10.50
CA TYR A 38 -5.90 -17.05 10.76
C TYR A 38 -4.78 -18.08 10.82
N MET A 39 -4.71 -18.83 11.92
CA MET A 39 -3.68 -19.84 12.14
C MET A 39 -4.35 -21.20 12.30
N GLY A 40 -3.84 -22.20 11.59
CA GLY A 40 -4.23 -23.60 11.72
C GLY A 40 -3.37 -24.35 12.74
N ASN A 41 -3.85 -25.51 13.21
CA ASN A 41 -3.14 -26.33 14.20
C ASN A 41 -1.87 -26.97 13.61
N ASP A 42 -1.78 -27.10 12.29
CA ASP A 42 -0.67 -27.74 11.58
C ASP A 42 0.29 -26.70 10.95
N GLY A 43 0.17 -25.43 11.37
CA GLY A 43 1.06 -24.34 10.96
C GLY A 43 0.60 -23.55 9.73
N GLU A 44 -0.64 -23.75 9.27
CA GLU A 44 -1.21 -22.94 8.20
C GLU A 44 -1.40 -21.48 8.66
N GLU A 45 -1.12 -20.53 7.76
CA GLU A 45 -1.50 -19.13 7.92
C GLU A 45 -2.43 -18.75 6.76
N LEU A 46 -3.52 -18.03 7.04
CA LEU A 46 -4.37 -17.42 6.02
C LEU A 46 -4.51 -15.92 6.27
N LYS A 47 -4.56 -15.16 5.18
CA LYS A 47 -4.83 -13.72 5.16
C LYS A 47 -5.87 -13.42 4.09
N THR A 48 -6.82 -12.56 4.42
CA THR A 48 -7.87 -12.13 3.51
C THR A 48 -7.47 -10.84 2.81
N PHE A 49 -7.91 -10.68 1.56
CA PHE A 49 -7.70 -9.46 0.76
C PHE A 49 -9.00 -9.11 0.04
N HIS A 50 -9.27 -7.82 -0.13
CA HIS A 50 -10.46 -7.40 -0.87
C HIS A 50 -10.20 -7.35 -2.39
N THR A 51 -11.16 -7.84 -3.19
CA THR A 51 -11.05 -7.87 -4.66
C THR A 51 -11.08 -6.47 -5.28
N ARG A 52 -11.97 -5.59 -4.80
CA ARG A 52 -12.03 -4.15 -5.17
C ARG A 52 -10.69 -3.43 -5.01
N ASP A 53 -9.91 -3.72 -3.97
CA ASP A 53 -8.59 -3.10 -3.78
C ASP A 53 -7.64 -3.50 -4.91
N GLY A 54 -7.71 -4.76 -5.36
CA GLY A 54 -6.93 -5.23 -6.50
C GLY A 54 -7.23 -4.44 -7.78
N TYR A 55 -8.49 -4.10 -8.02
CA TYR A 55 -8.87 -3.23 -9.14
C TYR A 55 -8.30 -1.82 -8.99
N GLY A 56 -8.46 -1.20 -7.80
CA GLY A 56 -7.94 0.14 -7.53
C GLY A 56 -6.43 0.26 -7.72
N ILE A 57 -5.66 -0.73 -7.22
CA ILE A 57 -4.21 -0.80 -7.41
C ILE A 57 -3.83 -0.92 -8.89
N LYS A 58 -4.50 -1.80 -9.65
CA LYS A 58 -4.24 -1.92 -11.09
C LYS A 58 -4.54 -0.63 -11.84
N CYS A 59 -5.60 0.10 -11.47
CA CYS A 59 -5.91 1.40 -12.06
C CYS A 59 -4.83 2.45 -11.75
N LEU A 60 -4.33 2.51 -10.51
CA LEU A 60 -3.25 3.43 -10.12
C LEU A 60 -1.96 3.15 -10.91
N MET A 61 -1.56 1.88 -10.98
CA MET A 61 -0.36 1.48 -11.72
C MET A 61 -0.51 1.77 -13.23
N ALA A 62 -1.69 1.53 -13.80
CA ALA A 62 -1.98 1.87 -15.20
C ALA A 62 -1.95 3.39 -15.47
N ALA A 63 -2.19 4.21 -14.45
CA ALA A 63 -2.07 5.67 -14.51
C ALA A 63 -0.62 6.17 -14.26
N GLY A 64 0.35 5.26 -14.06
CA GLY A 64 1.75 5.60 -13.83
C GLY A 64 2.10 5.93 -12.38
N VAL A 65 1.22 5.62 -11.42
CA VAL A 65 1.52 5.73 -9.99
C VAL A 65 2.21 4.45 -9.53
N GLU A 66 3.42 4.60 -8.98
CA GLU A 66 4.16 3.50 -8.37
C GLU A 66 3.46 3.01 -7.11
N VAL A 67 3.51 1.71 -6.87
CA VAL A 67 2.92 1.08 -5.68
C VAL A 67 3.97 0.26 -4.97
N ALA A 68 4.08 0.44 -3.66
CA ALA A 68 4.97 -0.34 -2.81
C ALA A 68 4.30 -0.83 -1.53
N ILE A 69 4.82 -1.93 -0.99
CA ILE A 69 4.35 -2.56 0.24
C ILE A 69 5.47 -2.55 1.27
N ILE A 70 5.17 -2.08 2.49
CA ILE A 70 6.05 -2.22 3.65
C ILE A 70 5.26 -2.86 4.78
N THR A 71 5.65 -4.06 5.20
CA THR A 71 5.03 -4.75 6.33
C THR A 71 6.07 -5.38 7.25
N GLY A 72 5.73 -5.46 8.54
CA GLY A 72 6.57 -6.11 9.55
C GLY A 72 6.51 -7.63 9.49
N ARG A 73 5.45 -8.21 8.92
CA ARG A 73 5.34 -9.67 8.75
C ARG A 73 6.03 -10.13 7.47
N GLN A 74 6.44 -11.39 7.44
CA GLN A 74 6.97 -12.08 6.26
C GLN A 74 6.10 -13.30 5.98
N SER A 75 5.55 -13.40 4.77
CA SER A 75 4.75 -14.56 4.36
C SER A 75 4.75 -14.74 2.83
N ALA A 76 4.68 -16.00 2.38
CA ALA A 76 4.46 -16.30 0.96
C ALA A 76 3.09 -15.80 0.45
N ILE A 77 2.12 -15.62 1.36
CA ILE A 77 0.76 -15.14 1.03
C ILE A 77 0.82 -13.71 0.47
N VAL A 78 1.58 -12.84 1.13
CA VAL A 78 1.78 -11.45 0.66
C VAL A 78 2.55 -11.46 -0.65
N GLU A 79 3.64 -12.21 -0.79
CA GLU A 79 4.39 -12.31 -2.05
C GLU A 79 3.50 -12.73 -3.22
N ASN A 80 2.73 -13.80 -3.05
CA ASN A 80 1.84 -14.30 -4.08
C ASN A 80 0.77 -13.28 -4.46
N ARG A 81 0.16 -12.60 -3.48
CA ARG A 81 -0.87 -11.59 -3.74
C ARG A 81 -0.28 -10.38 -4.47
N MET A 82 0.84 -9.84 -4.01
CA MET A 82 1.45 -8.66 -4.59
C MET A 82 1.99 -8.94 -5.99
N LYS A 83 2.56 -10.12 -6.22
CA LYS A 83 2.97 -10.60 -7.55
C LYS A 83 1.79 -10.72 -8.50
N ALA A 84 0.64 -11.26 -8.06
CA ALA A 84 -0.57 -11.32 -8.88
C ALA A 84 -1.10 -9.92 -9.26
N LEU A 85 -0.95 -8.94 -8.37
CA LEU A 85 -1.24 -7.53 -8.65
C LEU A 85 -0.16 -6.84 -9.51
N GLY A 86 0.99 -7.48 -9.74
CA GLY A 86 2.11 -6.92 -10.50
C GLY A 86 2.94 -5.91 -9.72
N ILE A 87 2.76 -5.82 -8.40
CA ILE A 87 3.54 -4.93 -7.54
C ILE A 87 4.94 -5.52 -7.39
N THR A 88 5.96 -4.73 -7.70
CA THR A 88 7.37 -5.15 -7.69
C THR A 88 8.10 -4.71 -6.42
N HIS A 89 7.64 -3.65 -5.76
CA HIS A 89 8.24 -3.09 -4.56
C HIS A 89 7.61 -3.69 -3.30
N VAL A 90 8.11 -4.85 -2.87
CA VAL A 90 7.58 -5.58 -1.70
C VAL A 90 8.65 -5.75 -0.64
N TYR A 91 8.48 -5.06 0.50
CA TYR A 91 9.42 -5.06 1.62
C TYR A 91 8.72 -5.67 2.84
N GLN A 92 9.05 -6.92 3.12
CA GLN A 92 8.50 -7.69 4.23
C GLN A 92 9.53 -7.83 5.36
N GLY A 93 9.09 -8.22 6.55
CA GLY A 93 9.96 -8.36 7.72
C GLY A 93 10.60 -7.04 8.17
N GLN A 94 9.95 -5.90 7.91
CA GLN A 94 10.50 -4.58 8.19
C GLN A 94 10.08 -4.08 9.58
N ASP A 95 10.96 -4.23 10.56
CA ASP A 95 10.80 -3.61 11.88
C ASP A 95 11.00 -2.09 11.80
N ASN A 96 12.03 -1.65 11.08
CA ASN A 96 12.28 -0.23 10.80
C ASN A 96 11.66 0.17 9.45
N LYS A 97 10.37 0.52 9.49
CA LYS A 97 9.60 0.94 8.31
C LYS A 97 10.08 2.27 7.70
N VAL A 98 10.72 3.14 8.50
CA VAL A 98 11.29 4.42 8.03
C VAL A 98 12.45 4.18 7.06
N ALA A 99 13.36 3.27 7.39
CA ALA A 99 14.48 2.95 6.52
C ALA A 99 14.03 2.38 5.17
N ALA A 100 13.00 1.52 5.17
CA ALA A 100 12.40 1.00 3.94
C ALA A 100 11.75 2.12 3.11
N TYR A 101 10.99 3.01 3.76
CA TYR A 101 10.38 4.16 3.11
C TYR A 101 11.42 5.06 2.40
N GLU A 102 12.50 5.40 3.09
CA GLU A 102 13.58 6.23 2.54
C GLU A 102 14.33 5.54 1.40
N ALA A 103 14.52 4.21 1.49
CA ALA A 103 15.13 3.43 0.42
C ALA A 103 14.25 3.45 -0.85
N ILE A 104 12.94 3.26 -0.71
CA ILE A 104 12.00 3.29 -1.84
C ILE A 104 12.01 4.68 -2.50
N CYS A 105 11.80 5.75 -1.72
CA CYS A 105 11.78 7.11 -2.25
C CYS A 105 13.08 7.47 -2.99
N ARG A 106 14.24 7.07 -2.46
CA ARG A 106 15.53 7.25 -3.13
C ARG A 106 15.64 6.44 -4.42
N SER A 107 15.26 5.17 -4.39
CA SER A 107 15.37 4.27 -5.56
C SER A 107 14.50 4.73 -6.74
N LEU A 108 13.32 5.27 -6.44
CA LEU A 108 12.37 5.76 -7.44
C LEU A 108 12.59 7.25 -7.78
N ALA A 109 13.49 7.93 -7.06
CA ALA A 109 13.68 9.39 -7.14
C ALA A 109 12.38 10.19 -6.95
N ILE A 110 11.49 9.73 -6.07
CA ILE A 110 10.21 10.38 -5.74
C ILE A 110 10.33 11.08 -4.38
N ALA A 111 10.03 12.37 -4.35
CA ALA A 111 10.11 13.16 -3.13
C ALA A 111 8.94 12.86 -2.17
N PRO A 112 9.13 13.01 -0.84
CA PRO A 112 8.07 12.77 0.15
C PRO A 112 6.75 13.51 -0.11
N ALA A 113 6.80 14.70 -0.71
CA ALA A 113 5.61 15.48 -1.07
C ALA A 113 4.72 14.81 -2.13
N HIS A 114 5.28 13.90 -2.92
CA HIS A 114 4.61 13.12 -3.98
C HIS A 114 4.33 11.68 -3.55
N THR A 115 4.49 11.37 -2.26
CA THR A 115 4.27 10.04 -1.69
C THR A 115 3.09 10.05 -0.74
N ALA A 116 2.14 9.13 -0.96
CA ALA A 116 1.10 8.81 0.01
C ALA A 116 1.46 7.51 0.72
N THR A 117 1.29 7.45 2.04
CA THR A 117 1.62 6.24 2.80
C THR A 117 0.61 5.96 3.90
N SER A 118 0.26 4.69 4.09
CA SER A 118 -0.50 4.21 5.26
C SER A 118 0.41 3.72 6.39
N VAL A 119 1.72 3.72 6.15
CA VAL A 119 2.76 3.24 7.06
C VAL A 119 3.11 4.37 8.02
N MET A 120 3.21 4.07 9.31
CA MET A 120 3.74 5.02 10.29
C MET A 120 5.26 5.17 10.04
N ILE A 121 5.65 6.36 9.58
CA ILE A 121 7.03 6.75 9.25
C ILE A 121 7.50 7.90 10.15
#